data_AF-A0A7X7MG26-F1
#
_entry.id   AF-A0A7X7MG26-F1
#
_cell.length_a   1.000
_cell.length_b   1.000
_cell.length_c   1.000
_cell.angle_alpha   90.00
_cell.angle_beta   90.00
_cell.angle_gamma   90.00
#
_symmetry.space_group_name_H-M   'P 1'
#
loop_
_entity.id
_entity.type
_entity.pdbx_description
1 polymer ?
#
loop_
_entity_poly.entity_id
_entity_poly.type
_entity_poly.pdbx_seq_one_letter_code
_entity_poly.pdbx_strand_id
1 'polypeptide(L)'
;MRTTLTLFDDVSVQLDRIRRTRHMTLRDAVNDALRLGLKELAGCRETQRDRYQTPVVDLGCCLIGGVDNVPEALAVAEGDDFR
;
A
#
# COMPACT_ATOMS: atom_id res chain seq x y z
N MET A 1 -21.19 -25.51 -13.50
CA MET A 1 -20.55 -26.01 -14.74
C MET A 1 -19.49 -27.03 -14.37
N ARG A 2 -19.30 -28.09 -15.17
CA ARG A 2 -18.19 -29.04 -14.99
C ARG A 2 -17.09 -28.67 -15.98
N THR A 3 -15.88 -28.46 -15.47
CA THR A 3 -14.73 -28.01 -16.26
C THR A 3 -13.50 -28.78 -15.81
N THR A 4 -12.63 -29.12 -16.75
CA THR A 4 -11.31 -29.68 -16.47
C THR A 4 -10.30 -28.55 -16.58
N LEU A 5 -9.46 -28.40 -15.55
CA LEU A 5 -8.42 -27.37 -15.47
C LEU A 5 -7.09 -28.07 -15.23
N THR A 6 -6.05 -27.67 -15.97
CA THR A 6 -4.67 -28.07 -15.70
C THR A 6 -4.05 -27.06 -14.75
N LEU A 7 -3.48 -27.53 -13.64
CA LEU A 7 -2.82 -26.70 -12.63
C LEU A 7 -1.33 -27.05 -12.62
N PHE A 8 -0.47 -26.03 -12.57
CA PHE A 8 0.97 -26.22 -12.40
C PHE A 8 1.29 -26.73 -10.98
N ASP A 9 2.49 -27.31 -10.81
CA ASP A 9 2.90 -27.97 -9.57
C ASP A 9 2.93 -27.01 -8.38
N ASP A 10 3.41 -25.78 -8.59
CA ASP A 10 3.46 -24.73 -7.58
C ASP A 10 2.05 -24.33 -7.09
N VAL A 11 1.10 -24.20 -8.01
CA VAL A 11 -0.31 -23.90 -7.70
C VAL A 11 -0.96 -25.09 -6.98
N SER A 12 -0.67 -26.31 -7.42
CA SER A 12 -1.21 -27.54 -6.81
C SER A 12 -0.77 -27.70 -5.36
N VAL A 13 0.52 -27.45 -5.07
CA VAL A 13 1.07 -27.46 -3.70
C VAL A 13 0.40 -26.40 -2.83
N GLN A 14 0.22 -25.18 -3.34
CA GLN A 14 -0.42 -24.09 -2.59
C GLN A 14 -1.89 -24.40 -2.29
N LEU A 15 -2.65 -24.93 -3.26
CA LEU A 15 -4.03 -25.33 -3.06
C LEU A 15 -4.16 -26.43 -2.02
N ASP A 16 -3.29 -27.44 -2.05
CA ASP A 16 -3.35 -28.54 -1.08
C ASP A 16 -3.05 -28.05 0.34
N ARG A 17 -2.10 -27.11 0.48
CA ARG A 17 -1.82 -26.45 1.77
C ARG A 17 -3.05 -25.70 2.30
N ILE A 18 -3.74 -24.93 1.45
CA ILE A 18 -4.96 -24.20 1.84
C ILE A 18 -6.06 -25.17 2.26
N ARG A 19 -6.29 -26.24 1.48
CA ARG A 19 -7.29 -27.27 1.78
C ARG A 19 -7.06 -27.90 3.15
N ARG A 20 -5.82 -28.30 3.44
CA ARG A 20 -5.46 -28.92 4.73
C ARG A 20 -5.61 -27.94 5.89
N THR A 21 -5.19 -26.70 5.70
CA THR A 21 -5.23 -25.66 6.75
C THR A 21 -6.65 -25.22 7.09
N ARG A 22 -7.54 -25.14 6.09
CA ARG A 22 -8.91 -24.66 6.24
C ARG A 22 -9.97 -25.77 6.27
N HIS A 23 -9.55 -27.04 6.21
CA HIS A 23 -10.43 -28.22 6.14
C HIS A 23 -11.48 -28.12 5.01
N MET A 24 -11.06 -27.73 3.81
CA MET A 24 -11.93 -27.50 2.65
C MET A 24 -11.76 -28.54 1.54
N THR A 25 -12.82 -28.74 0.75
CA THR A 25 -12.74 -29.58 -0.46
C THR A 25 -11.89 -28.90 -1.54
N LEU A 26 -11.36 -29.68 -2.50
CA LEU A 26 -10.60 -29.11 -3.64
C LEU A 26 -11.46 -28.14 -4.44
N ARG A 27 -12.72 -28.49 -4.66
CA ARG A 27 -13.68 -27.67 -5.41
C ARG A 27 -13.86 -26.31 -4.74
N ASP A 28 -14.05 -26.29 -3.43
CA ASP A 28 -14.34 -25.05 -2.72
C ASP A 28 -13.07 -24.17 -2.66
N ALA A 29 -11.91 -24.77 -2.36
CA ALA A 29 -10.62 -24.06 -2.38
C ALA A 29 -10.29 -23.44 -3.75
N VAL A 30 -10.53 -24.17 -4.85
CA VAL A 30 -10.32 -23.67 -6.21
C VAL A 30 -11.27 -22.52 -6.53
N ASN A 31 -12.56 -22.66 -6.23
CA ASN A 31 -13.53 -21.61 -6.53
C ASN A 31 -13.26 -20.35 -5.71
N ASP A 32 -12.91 -20.47 -4.43
CA ASP A 32 -12.62 -19.31 -3.59
C ASP A 32 -11.35 -18.58 -4.04
N ALA A 33 -10.30 -19.32 -4.39
CA ALA A 33 -9.09 -18.74 -4.96
C ALA A 33 -9.36 -18.03 -6.30
N LEU A 34 -10.13 -18.65 -7.19
CA LEU A 34 -10.49 -18.06 -8.48
C LEU A 34 -11.36 -16.81 -8.31
N ARG A 35 -12.34 -16.81 -7.40
CA ARG A 35 -13.17 -15.63 -7.11
C ARG A 35 -12.32 -14.46 -6.64
N LEU A 36 -11.39 -14.71 -5.71
CA LEU A 36 -10.47 -13.70 -5.22
C LEU A 36 -9.56 -13.19 -6.34
N GLY A 37 -8.95 -14.10 -7.11
CA GLY A 37 -8.05 -13.75 -8.21
C GLY A 37 -8.76 -12.97 -9.32
N LEU A 38 -9.96 -13.39 -9.72
CA LEU A 38 -10.76 -12.69 -10.74
C LEU A 38 -11.19 -11.30 -10.27
N LYS A 39 -11.50 -11.11 -8.98
CA LYS A 39 -11.80 -9.78 -8.42
C LYS A 39 -10.60 -8.85 -8.53
N GLU A 40 -9.40 -9.34 -8.19
CA GLU A 40 -8.16 -8.55 -8.32
C GLU A 40 -7.82 -8.27 -9.79
N LEU A 41 -7.93 -9.26 -10.67
CA LEU A 41 -7.65 -9.11 -12.11
C LEU A 41 -8.64 -8.18 -12.82
N ALA A 42 -9.91 -8.17 -12.40
CA ALA A 42 -10.93 -7.28 -12.93
C ALA A 42 -10.74 -5.82 -12.49
N GLY A 43 -9.71 -5.51 -11.69
CA GLY A 43 -9.50 -4.15 -11.17
C GLY A 43 -10.59 -3.72 -10.20
N CYS A 44 -11.38 -4.65 -9.65
CA CYS A 44 -12.35 -4.37 -8.58
C CYS A 44 -11.68 -4.16 -7.22
N ARG A 45 -10.37 -3.92 -7.22
CA ARG A 45 -9.68 -3.31 -6.10
C ARG A 45 -10.09 -1.85 -6.14
N GLU A 46 -10.87 -1.44 -5.13
CA GLU A 46 -11.14 -0.03 -4.84
C GLU A 46 -9.87 0.77 -5.15
N THR A 47 -10.00 1.65 -6.12
CA THR A 47 -8.98 2.53 -6.68
C THR A 47 -7.93 2.80 -5.64
N GLN A 48 -6.70 2.33 -5.92
CA GLN A 48 -5.44 2.71 -5.29
C GLN A 48 -5.67 3.79 -4.23
N ARG A 49 -5.89 3.40 -2.95
CA ARG A 49 -6.23 4.32 -1.84
C ARG A 49 -5.51 5.63 -2.09
N ASP A 50 -6.26 6.70 -2.39
CA ASP A 50 -5.67 7.98 -2.77
C ASP A 50 -4.52 8.25 -1.80
N ARG A 51 -3.30 8.37 -2.34
CA ARG A 51 -2.13 8.60 -1.49
C ARG A 51 -2.47 9.77 -0.59
N TYR A 52 -2.34 9.59 0.72
CA TYR A 52 -2.59 10.65 1.67
C TYR A 52 -1.78 11.88 1.27
N GLN A 53 -2.46 12.97 0.96
CA GLN A 53 -1.85 14.27 0.68
C GLN A 53 -1.94 15.10 1.95
N THR A 54 -0.80 15.57 2.44
CA THR A 54 -0.76 16.50 3.56
C THR A 54 -1.44 17.81 3.15
N PRO A 55 -2.47 18.29 3.87
CA PRO A 55 -3.14 19.54 3.54
C PRO A 55 -2.15 20.71 3.65
N VAL A 56 -2.23 21.64 2.71
CA VAL A 56 -1.46 22.89 2.74
C VAL A 56 -2.08 23.80 3.80
N VAL A 57 -1.24 24.48 4.58
CA VAL A 57 -1.63 25.52 5.54
C VAL A 57 -0.91 26.82 5.20
N ASP A 58 -1.62 27.95 5.28
CA ASP A 58 -1.03 29.28 5.13
C ASP A 58 -0.34 29.68 6.45
N LEU A 59 0.98 29.83 6.42
CA LEU A 59 1.80 30.24 7.56
C LEU A 59 2.20 31.72 7.50
N GLY A 60 1.75 32.46 6.48
CA GLY A 60 2.20 33.84 6.23
C GLY A 60 3.64 33.91 5.68
N CYS A 61 4.25 35.09 5.82
CA CYS A 61 5.61 35.33 5.33
C CYS A 61 6.68 34.76 6.27
N CYS A 62 7.80 34.32 5.70
CA CYS A 62 8.97 33.93 6.48
C CYS A 62 9.55 35.16 7.17
N LEU A 63 9.64 35.13 8.51
CA LEU A 63 10.15 36.25 9.31
C LEU A 63 11.69 36.31 9.36
N ILE A 64 12.35 35.24 8.90
CA ILE A 64 13.79 35.15 8.72
C ILE A 64 14.09 35.08 7.22
N GLY A 65 15.25 35.58 6.78
CA GLY A 65 15.59 35.72 5.35
C GLY A 65 15.48 34.42 4.52
N GLY A 66 15.55 33.26 5.17
CA GLY A 66 15.34 31.94 4.60
C GLY A 66 15.45 30.84 5.65
N VAL A 67 14.92 29.65 5.35
CA VAL A 67 15.07 28.42 6.16
C VAL A 67 15.88 27.34 5.44
N ASP A 68 16.46 27.70 4.29
CA ASP A 68 17.33 26.84 3.49
C ASP A 68 18.74 26.71 4.08
N ASN A 69 19.17 27.68 4.90
CA ASN A 69 20.41 27.65 5.66
C ASN A 69 20.13 27.37 7.15
N VAL A 70 20.19 26.08 7.55
CA VAL A 70 19.87 25.65 8.91
C VAL A 70 20.71 26.35 9.99
N PRO A 71 22.06 26.47 9.88
CA PRO A 71 22.85 27.22 10.85
C PRO A 71 22.41 28.67 11.06
N GLU A 72 22.14 29.39 9.97
CA GLU A 72 21.73 30.79 10.03
C GLU A 72 20.33 30.96 10.62
N ALA A 73 19.40 30.07 10.25
CA ALA A 73 18.06 30.05 10.83
C ALA A 73 18.09 29.77 12.35
N LEU A 74 18.97 28.89 12.81
CA LEU A 74 19.14 28.60 14.24
C LEU A 74 19.78 29.78 14.97
N ALA A 75 20.81 30.42 14.42
CA ALA A 75 21.42 31.62 15.00
C ALA A 75 20.40 32.74 15.25
N VAL A 76 19.53 33.02 14.26
CA VAL A 76 18.46 34.01 14.42
C VAL A 76 17.45 33.58 15.50
N ALA A 77 17.10 32.30 15.56
CA ALA A 77 16.18 31.78 16.58
C ALA A 77 16.78 31.79 18.00
N GLU A 78 18.09 31.60 18.11
CA GLU A 78 18.86 31.61 19.36
C GLU A 78 19.19 33.03 19.85
N GLY A 79 18.97 34.05 19.01
CA GLY A 79 19.25 35.45 19.34
C GLY A 79 20.71 35.85 19.17
N ASP A 80 21.46 35.10 18.36
CA ASP A 80 22.82 35.45 17.97
C ASP A 80 22.77 36.61 16.97
N ASP A 81 22.68 37.83 17.50
CA ASP A 81 22.87 39.07 16.74
C ASP A 81 24.35 39.16 16.35
N PHE A 82 24.74 38.53 15.22
CA PHE A 82 26.01 38.78 14.55
C PHE A 82 26.04 40.20 13.97
N ARG A 83 26.14 41.22 14.84
CA ARG A 83 26.48 42.59 14.48
C ARG A 83 27.98 42.78 14.30
#